data_AF-A0AAW4VA87-F1
#
_entry.id   AF-A0AAW4VA87-F1
#
_cell.length_a   1.000
_cell.length_b   1.000
_cell.length_c   1.000
_cell.angle_alpha   90.00
_cell.angle_beta   90.00
_cell.angle_gamma   90.00
#
_symmetry.space_group_name_H-M   'P 1'
#
loop_
_entity.id
_entity.type
_entity.pdbx_description
1 polymer ?
#
loop_
_entity_poly.entity_id
_entity_poly.type
_entity_poly.pdbx_seq_one_letter_code
_entity_poly.pdbx_strand_id
1 'polypeptide(L)'
;MTQSEQVEIIKFKIKHEIEYLEELVEYRNNARKEFEKCFPRECKEKNSDLDVCYTAISIQHTYLNGVLDTAYNLKLISQDEYSELCEQILNKVLNRKDMEL
;
A
#
# COMPACT_ATOMS: atom_id res chain seq x y z
N MET A 1 20.75 8.46 19.80
CA MET A 1 20.24 8.43 18.43
C MET A 1 20.25 9.85 17.88
N THR A 2 20.96 10.09 16.80
CA THR A 2 21.10 11.39 16.13
C THR A 2 19.96 11.61 15.13
N GLN A 3 19.75 12.84 14.69
CA GLN A 3 18.78 13.14 13.65
C GLN A 3 19.11 12.42 12.33
N SER A 4 20.39 12.29 11.98
CA SER A 4 20.83 11.55 10.78
C SER A 4 20.43 10.08 10.86
N GLU A 5 20.65 9.44 12.01
CA GLU A 5 20.23 8.05 12.24
C GLU A 5 18.71 7.90 12.16
N GLN A 6 17.94 8.86 12.69
CA GLN A 6 16.48 8.84 12.58
C GLN A 6 16.01 8.94 11.12
N VAL A 7 16.64 9.81 10.32
CA VAL A 7 16.35 9.99 8.89
C VAL A 7 16.63 8.69 8.12
N GLU A 8 17.76 8.04 8.37
CA GLU A 8 18.08 6.77 7.72
C GLU A 8 17.08 5.67 8.08
N ILE A 9 16.75 5.52 9.38
CA ILE A 9 15.81 4.51 9.86
C ILE A 9 14.41 4.73 9.28
N ILE A 10 13.91 5.97 9.26
CA ILE A 10 12.56 6.24 8.76
C ILE A 10 12.46 6.02 7.25
N LYS A 11 13.48 6.42 6.48
CA LYS A 11 13.50 6.20 5.03
C LYS A 11 13.57 4.70 4.70
N PHE A 12 14.38 3.94 5.44
CA PHE A 12 14.43 2.49 5.30
C PHE A 12 13.07 1.85 5.59
N LYS A 13 12.40 2.26 6.68
CA LYS A 13 11.07 1.76 7.03
C LYS A 13 10.02 2.11 5.97
N ILE A 14 9.94 3.37 5.55
CA ILE A 14 8.98 3.80 4.51
C ILE A 14 9.17 2.96 3.25
N LYS A 15 10.41 2.75 2.80
CA LYS A 15 10.70 1.91 1.64
C LYS A 15 10.17 0.49 1.82
N HIS A 16 10.50 -0.16 2.93
CA HIS A 16 10.05 -1.54 3.20
C HIS A 16 8.51 -1.65 3.26
N GLU A 17 7.85 -0.67 3.85
CA GLU A 17 6.38 -0.66 3.98
C GLU A 17 5.67 -0.40 2.64
N ILE A 18 6.31 0.35 1.73
CA ILE A 18 5.87 0.50 0.34
C ILE A 18 6.05 -0.82 -0.42
N GLU A 19 7.18 -1.50 -0.27
CA GLU A 19 7.42 -2.83 -0.88
C GLU A 19 6.36 -3.83 -0.41
N TYR A 20 6.02 -3.85 0.89
CA TYR A 20 4.95 -4.68 1.40
C TYR A 20 3.57 -4.32 0.83
N LEU A 21 3.28 -3.03 0.65
CA LEU A 21 2.05 -2.59 -0.03
C LEU A 21 1.97 -3.11 -1.48
N GLU A 22 3.10 -3.15 -2.19
CA GLU A 22 3.16 -3.73 -3.54
C GLU A 22 2.80 -5.22 -3.55
N GLU A 23 3.33 -5.99 -2.59
CA GLU A 23 3.00 -7.41 -2.43
C GLU A 23 1.50 -7.60 -2.18
N LEU A 24 0.89 -6.80 -1.30
CA LEU A 24 -0.55 -6.85 -1.03
C LEU A 24 -1.39 -6.55 -2.29
N VAL A 25 -0.95 -5.58 -3.10
CA VAL A 25 -1.61 -5.27 -4.38
C VAL A 25 -1.49 -6.44 -5.36
N GLU A 26 -0.33 -7.10 -5.43
CA GLU A 26 -0.15 -8.30 -6.25
C GLU A 26 -1.09 -9.44 -5.80
N TYR A 27 -1.18 -9.70 -4.49
CA TYR A 27 -2.10 -10.69 -3.94
C TYR A 27 -3.56 -10.38 -4.27
N ARG A 28 -3.99 -9.13 -4.11
CA ARG A 28 -5.34 -8.68 -4.53
C ARG A 28 -5.59 -8.97 -6.00
N ASN A 29 -4.65 -8.61 -6.88
CA ASN A 29 -4.80 -8.79 -8.32
C ASN A 29 -4.90 -10.29 -8.69
N ASN A 30 -4.19 -11.16 -7.98
CA ASN A 30 -4.31 -12.61 -8.14
C ASN A 30 -5.66 -13.14 -7.62
N ALA A 31 -6.08 -12.74 -6.42
CA ALA A 31 -7.38 -13.10 -5.84
C ALA A 31 -8.55 -12.67 -6.75
N ARG A 32 -8.46 -11.47 -7.36
CA ARG A 32 -9.45 -10.99 -8.34
C ARG A 32 -9.54 -11.90 -9.57
N LYS A 33 -8.39 -12.29 -10.15
CA LYS A 33 -8.36 -13.22 -11.30
C LYS A 33 -8.94 -14.59 -10.96
N GLU A 34 -8.72 -15.08 -9.74
CA GLU A 34 -9.31 -16.33 -9.27
C GLU A 34 -10.83 -16.21 -9.09
N PHE A 35 -11.28 -15.09 -8.51
CA PHE A 35 -12.70 -14.78 -8.36
C PHE A 35 -13.42 -14.66 -9.71
N GLU A 36 -12.84 -13.96 -10.69
CA GLU A 36 -13.41 -13.84 -12.05
C GLU A 36 -13.57 -15.19 -12.76
N LYS A 37 -12.76 -16.20 -12.41
CA LYS A 37 -12.81 -17.56 -12.97
C LYS A 37 -13.64 -18.53 -12.15
N CYS A 38 -14.27 -18.06 -11.08
CA CYS A 38 -14.86 -18.91 -10.07
C CYS A 38 -16.23 -19.49 -10.50
N PHE A 39 -16.47 -20.76 -10.17
CA PHE A 39 -17.80 -21.38 -10.30
C PHE A 39 -18.70 -20.99 -9.12
N PRO A 40 -20.04 -20.95 -9.28
CA PRO A 40 -20.96 -20.43 -8.26
C PRO A 40 -20.83 -21.04 -6.84
N ARG A 41 -20.33 -22.28 -6.71
CA ARG A 41 -20.12 -22.93 -5.42
C ARG A 41 -18.92 -22.40 -4.63
N GLU A 42 -17.89 -21.88 -5.31
CA GLU A 42 -16.65 -21.38 -4.71
C GLU A 42 -16.64 -19.84 -4.60
N CYS A 43 -17.60 -19.16 -5.24
CA CYS A 43 -17.62 -17.68 -5.33
C CYS A 43 -17.65 -17.01 -3.96
N LYS A 44 -18.31 -17.62 -2.96
CA LYS A 44 -18.41 -17.03 -1.63
C LYS A 44 -17.05 -16.96 -0.93
N GLU A 45 -16.27 -18.03 -1.00
CA GLU A 45 -14.94 -18.09 -0.39
C GLU A 45 -13.98 -17.16 -1.14
N LYS A 46 -13.97 -17.21 -2.47
CA LYS A 46 -13.13 -16.33 -3.30
C LYS A 46 -13.48 -14.84 -3.17
N ASN A 47 -14.75 -14.50 -2.96
CA ASN A 47 -15.13 -13.11 -2.64
C ASN A 47 -14.59 -12.68 -1.28
N SER A 48 -14.66 -13.56 -0.28
CA SER A 48 -14.12 -13.28 1.06
C SER A 48 -12.60 -13.06 1.01
N ASP A 49 -11.86 -13.87 0.25
CA ASP A 49 -10.42 -13.70 0.07
C ASP A 49 -10.08 -12.35 -0.57
N LEU A 50 -10.85 -11.97 -1.61
CA LEU A 50 -10.70 -10.68 -2.28
C LEU A 50 -11.00 -9.49 -1.34
N ASP A 51 -12.07 -9.58 -0.54
CA ASP A 51 -12.42 -8.57 0.47
C ASP A 51 -11.31 -8.41 1.54
N VAL A 52 -10.70 -9.52 1.96
CA VAL A 52 -9.56 -9.52 2.88
C VAL A 52 -8.37 -8.77 2.26
N CYS A 53 -8.08 -9.01 0.98
CA CYS A 53 -7.02 -8.28 0.27
C CYS A 53 -7.28 -6.77 0.22
N TYR A 54 -8.51 -6.34 -0.12
CA TYR A 54 -8.86 -4.91 -0.12
C TYR A 54 -8.72 -4.28 1.28
N THR A 55 -9.13 -5.01 2.32
CA THR A 55 -9.01 -4.57 3.71
C THR A 55 -7.55 -4.39 4.10
N ALA A 56 -6.68 -5.37 3.78
CA ALA A 56 -5.25 -5.31 4.08
C ALA A 56 -4.58 -4.11 3.40
N ILE A 57 -4.88 -3.88 2.12
CA ILE A 57 -4.36 -2.71 1.37
C ILE A 57 -4.82 -1.40 2.03
N SER A 58 -6.10 -1.29 2.42
CA SER A 58 -6.63 -0.09 3.07
C SER A 58 -5.95 0.20 4.41
N ILE A 59 -5.71 -0.84 5.21
CA ILE A 59 -5.00 -0.71 6.49
C ILE A 59 -3.57 -0.23 6.25
N GLN A 60 -2.85 -0.87 5.31
CA GLN A 60 -1.47 -0.54 5.01
C GLN A 60 -1.32 0.89 4.43
N HIS A 61 -2.23 1.28 3.54
CA HIS A 61 -2.31 2.64 3.01
C HIS A 61 -2.49 3.68 4.13
N THR A 62 -3.38 3.41 5.08
CA THR A 62 -3.64 4.30 6.22
C THR A 62 -2.43 4.41 7.14
N TYR A 63 -1.77 3.28 7.42
CA TYR A 63 -0.55 3.24 8.21
C TYR A 63 0.57 4.06 7.56
N LEU A 64 0.83 3.85 6.27
CA LEU A 64 1.84 4.59 5.52
C LEU A 64 1.59 6.10 5.55
N ASN A 65 0.34 6.55 5.34
CA ASN A 65 0.01 7.97 5.43
C ASN A 65 0.32 8.54 6.82
N GLY A 66 -0.01 7.82 7.90
CA GLY A 66 0.35 8.23 9.26
C GLY A 66 1.87 8.29 9.50
N VAL A 67 2.63 7.35 8.93
CA VAL A 67 4.10 7.36 8.99
C VAL A 67 4.66 8.56 8.24
N LEU A 68 4.17 8.86 7.04
CA LEU A 68 4.60 10.00 6.23
C LEU A 68 4.29 11.34 6.91
N ASP A 69 3.07 11.51 7.42
CA ASP A 69 2.67 12.72 8.15
C ASP A 69 3.56 12.94 9.37
N THR A 70 3.85 11.88 10.12
CA THR A 70 4.73 11.95 11.29
C THR A 70 6.15 12.29 10.89
N ALA A 71 6.70 11.64 9.86
CA ALA A 71 8.05 11.89 9.37
C ALA A 71 8.23 13.32 8.87
N TYR A 72 7.23 13.85 8.16
CA TYR A 72 7.22 15.23 7.67
C TYR A 72 7.12 16.25 8.82
N ASN A 73 6.20 16.04 9.77
CA ASN A 73 6.05 16.92 10.94
C ASN A 73 7.31 16.96 11.83
N LEU A 74 8.04 15.84 11.91
CA LEU A 74 9.33 15.76 12.61
C LEU A 74 10.52 16.26 11.79
N LYS A 75 10.30 16.76 10.57
CA LYS A 75 11.33 17.25 9.64
C LYS A 75 12.40 16.19 9.32
N LEU A 76 11.98 14.92 9.25
CA LEU A 76 12.84 13.80 8.86
C LEU A 76 12.82 13.56 7.34
N ILE A 77 11.79 14.07 6.66
CA ILE A 77 11.67 14.14 5.21
C ILE A 77 11.28 15.55 4.78
N SER A 78 11.66 15.94 3.58
CA SER A 78 11.26 17.22 2.97
C SER A 78 9.81 17.18 2.45
N GLN A 79 9.25 18.36 2.14
CA GLN A 79 7.93 18.47 1.51
C GLN A 79 7.90 17.78 0.14
N ASP A 80 8.98 17.88 -0.63
CA ASP A 80 9.09 17.27 -1.95
C ASP A 80 9.08 15.73 -1.83
N GLU A 81 9.89 15.19 -0.92
CA GLU A 81 9.90 13.75 -0.61
C GLU A 81 8.53 13.26 -0.11
N TYR A 82 7.88 14.01 0.79
CA TYR A 82 6.54 13.67 1.25
C TYR A 82 5.54 13.58 0.09
N SER A 83 5.55 14.59 -0.79
CA SER A 83 4.62 14.66 -1.92
C SER A 83 4.85 13.51 -2.91
N GLU A 84 6.11 13.21 -3.23
CA GLU A 84 6.50 12.10 -4.09
C GLU A 84 6.07 10.75 -3.50
N LEU A 85 6.30 10.53 -2.22
CA LEU A 85 5.92 9.28 -1.53
C LEU A 85 4.39 9.10 -1.48
N CYS A 86 3.64 10.16 -1.18
CA CYS A 86 2.17 10.12 -1.22
C CYS A 86 1.65 9.78 -2.62
N GLU A 87 2.21 10.39 -3.67
CA GLU A 87 1.84 10.08 -5.05
C GLU A 87 2.19 8.63 -5.43
N GLN A 88 3.39 8.17 -5.04
CA GLN A 88 3.82 6.79 -5.28
C GLN A 88 2.86 5.77 -4.65
N ILE A 89 2.50 5.98 -3.38
CA ILE A 89 1.58 5.12 -2.63
C ILE A 89 0.19 5.13 -3.30
N LEU A 90 -0.34 6.31 -3.62
CA LEU A 90 -1.65 6.45 -4.24
C LEU A 90 -1.70 5.71 -5.59
N ASN A 91 -0.67 5.89 -6.42
CA ASN A 91 -0.57 5.21 -7.71
C ASN A 91 -0.52 3.68 -7.59
N LYS A 92 0.12 3.15 -6.53
CA LYS A 92 0.16 1.72 -6.25
C LYS A 92 -1.20 1.15 -5.84
N VAL A 93 -1.93 1.85 -4.98
CA VAL A 93 -3.25 1.42 -4.50
C VAL A 93 -4.29 1.48 -5.63
N LEU A 94 -4.33 2.60 -6.36
CA LEU A 94 -5.30 2.86 -7.42
C LEU A 94 -5.05 2.06 -8.69
N ASN A 95 -3.83 1.56 -8.90
CA ASN A 95 -3.42 0.66 -9.96
C ASN A 95 -4.14 0.98 -11.29
N ARG A 96 -3.72 2.03 -12.03
CA ARG A 96 -4.44 2.64 -13.20
C ARG A 96 -5.13 1.68 -14.19
N LYS A 97 -4.69 0.42 -14.29
CA LYS A 97 -5.37 -0.64 -15.06
C LYS A 97 -6.80 -0.94 -14.55
N ASP A 98 -7.13 -0.61 -13.31
CA ASP A 98 -8.48 -0.71 -12.75
C ASP A 98 -9.44 0.38 -13.28
N MET A 99 -8.94 1.42 -13.96
CA MET A 99 -9.75 2.49 -14.59
C MET A 99 -9.94 2.35 -16.11
N GLU A 100 -9.31 1.36 -16.74
CA GLU A 100 -9.59 0.99 -18.14
C GLU A 100 -10.63 -0.14 -18.15
N LEU A 101 -11.90 0.24 -17.91
CA LEU A 101 -13.09 -0.58 -18.17
C LEU A 101 -13.59 -0.34 -19.60
#